data_AF-A0A2D5PW85-F1
#
_entry.id   AF-A0A2D5PW85-F1
#
_cell.length_a   1.000
_cell.length_b   1.000
_cell.length_c   1.000
_cell.angle_alpha   90.00
_cell.angle_beta   90.00
_cell.angle_gamma   90.00
#
_symmetry.space_group_name_H-M   'P 1'
#
loop_
_entity.id
_entity.type
_entity.pdbx_description
1 polymer ?
#
loop_
_entity_poly.entity_id
_entity_poly.type
_entity_poly.pdbx_seq_one_letter_code
_entity_poly.pdbx_strand_id
1 'polypeptide(L)'
;GGYLYFHKAPNAKEFREETVRKLDKLHQYDCLRANKSLAAWGIEGRVPFLDKEFIDVAMNINPEDKMIKNGRIEKWVLREAFKDYLPESVLWRQKEQFSDGVGYSWIDSLKDLVSKEVSDHNLENASKIYPINTPRNKEEYYYRSIFNNHFPSDASAMSVPSVPSVACSTPQALEWDEAFKNMNDPSGRSISNIHNKSYE
;
A
#
# COMPACT_ATOMS: atom_id res chain seq x y z
N GLY A 1 -11.33 -4.27 3.26
CA GLY A 1 -10.68 -4.09 1.95
C GLY A 1 -11.07 -2.77 1.35
N GLY A 2 -10.16 -1.78 1.41
CA GLY A 2 -10.37 -0.46 0.82
C GLY A 2 -9.39 -0.10 -0.28
N TYR A 3 -8.45 -1.01 -0.59
CA TYR A 3 -7.53 -0.88 -1.71
C TYR A 3 -8.19 -1.46 -2.98
N LEU A 4 -7.82 -0.96 -4.14
CA LEU A 4 -8.46 -1.31 -5.42
C LEU A 4 -8.32 -2.81 -5.76
N TYR A 5 -7.24 -3.48 -5.34
CA TYR A 5 -7.09 -4.92 -5.58
C TYR A 5 -8.17 -5.77 -4.88
N PHE A 6 -8.85 -5.25 -3.85
CA PHE A 6 -9.96 -5.97 -3.21
C PHE A 6 -11.19 -6.15 -4.10
N HIS A 7 -11.30 -5.41 -5.22
CA HIS A 7 -12.32 -5.69 -6.24
C HIS A 7 -12.12 -7.06 -6.90
N LYS A 8 -10.89 -7.60 -6.83
CA LYS A 8 -10.53 -8.92 -7.36
C LYS A 8 -10.62 -10.03 -6.31
N ALA A 9 -11.04 -9.72 -5.08
CA ALA A 9 -11.19 -10.75 -4.06
C ALA A 9 -12.22 -11.80 -4.52
N PRO A 10 -11.85 -13.09 -4.60
CA PRO A 10 -12.69 -14.11 -5.25
C PRO A 10 -13.94 -14.48 -4.44
N ASN A 11 -13.89 -14.31 -3.11
CA ASN A 11 -14.98 -14.60 -2.19
C ASN A 11 -14.77 -13.88 -0.85
N ALA A 12 -15.78 -13.90 0.02
CA ALA A 12 -15.71 -13.22 1.31
C ALA A 12 -14.71 -13.81 2.30
N LYS A 13 -14.39 -15.11 2.19
CA LYS A 13 -13.35 -15.75 3.01
C LYS A 13 -12.00 -15.15 2.68
N GLU A 14 -11.60 -15.15 1.41
CA GLU A 14 -10.34 -14.54 0.96
C GLU A 14 -10.27 -13.04 1.29
N PHE A 15 -11.37 -12.30 1.11
CA PHE A 15 -11.46 -10.90 1.52
C PHE A 15 -11.18 -10.72 3.02
N ARG A 16 -11.82 -11.52 3.88
CA ARG A 16 -11.63 -11.48 5.33
C ARG A 16 -10.19 -11.82 5.70
N GLU A 17 -9.69 -12.95 5.22
CA GLU A 17 -8.33 -13.39 5.55
C GLU A 17 -7.28 -12.36 5.12
N GLU A 18 -7.46 -11.73 3.96
CA GLU A 18 -6.56 -10.66 3.53
C GLU A 18 -6.62 -9.43 4.42
N THR A 19 -7.82 -9.01 4.86
CA THR A 19 -7.91 -7.92 5.84
C THR A 19 -7.23 -8.25 7.16
N VAL A 20 -7.31 -9.49 7.64
CA VAL A 20 -6.61 -9.96 8.84
C VAL A 20 -5.09 -9.94 8.62
N ARG A 21 -4.59 -10.50 7.51
CA ARG A 21 -3.17 -10.46 7.16
C ARG A 21 -2.63 -9.04 7.06
N LYS A 22 -3.42 -8.11 6.50
CA LYS A 22 -3.05 -6.70 6.42
C LYS A 22 -2.96 -6.07 7.80
N LEU A 23 -3.95 -6.29 8.67
CA LEU A 23 -3.95 -5.78 10.05
C LEU A 23 -2.73 -6.29 10.83
N ASP A 24 -2.43 -7.59 10.73
CA ASP A 24 -1.29 -8.23 11.40
C ASP A 24 0.04 -7.58 10.99
N LYS A 25 0.16 -7.14 9.73
CA LYS A 25 1.39 -6.53 9.21
C LYS A 25 1.44 -5.00 9.29
N LEU A 26 0.38 -4.32 9.75
CA LEU A 26 0.31 -2.85 9.74
C LEU A 26 1.50 -2.19 10.47
N HIS A 27 2.01 -2.83 11.52
CA HIS A 27 3.15 -2.34 12.30
C HIS A 27 4.45 -2.19 11.49
N GLN A 28 4.59 -2.91 10.37
CA GLN A 28 5.75 -2.84 9.48
C GLN A 28 5.58 -1.80 8.37
N TYR A 29 4.36 -1.31 8.14
CA TYR A 29 4.00 -0.46 7.00
C TYR A 29 3.37 0.87 7.46
N ASP A 30 2.03 0.98 7.38
CA ASP A 30 1.31 2.23 7.60
C ASP A 30 1.50 2.78 9.02
N CYS A 31 1.48 1.93 10.05
CA CYS A 31 1.73 2.36 11.43
C CYS A 31 3.17 2.83 11.63
N LEU A 32 4.14 2.15 10.99
CA LEU A 32 5.55 2.54 11.06
C LEU A 32 5.74 3.94 10.51
N ARG A 33 5.20 4.21 9.31
CA ARG A 33 5.27 5.52 8.66
C ARG A 33 4.53 6.57 9.48
N ALA A 34 3.26 6.36 9.80
CA ALA A 34 2.45 7.33 10.52
C ALA A 34 3.06 7.71 11.87
N ASN A 35 3.56 6.73 12.63
CA ASN A 35 4.19 6.99 13.92
C ASN A 35 5.53 7.73 13.77
N LYS A 36 6.48 7.18 12.99
CA LYS A 36 7.84 7.74 12.90
C LYS A 36 7.86 9.11 12.21
N SER A 37 7.05 9.34 11.18
CA SER A 37 7.04 10.61 10.46
C SER A 37 6.47 11.76 11.31
N LEU A 38 5.47 11.48 12.16
CA LEU A 38 4.92 12.47 13.08
C LEU A 38 5.82 12.69 14.29
N ALA A 39 6.35 11.61 14.86
CA ALA A 39 7.26 11.67 16.01
C ALA A 39 8.56 12.45 15.70
N ALA A 40 9.02 12.43 14.44
CA ALA A 40 10.16 13.25 13.99
C ALA A 40 9.97 14.76 14.22
N TRP A 41 8.72 15.21 14.38
CA TRP A 41 8.36 16.60 14.65
C TRP A 41 7.69 16.79 16.02
N GLY A 42 7.80 15.80 16.92
CA GLY A 42 7.18 15.86 18.24
C GLY A 42 5.64 15.83 18.22
N ILE A 43 5.04 15.31 17.14
CA ILE A 43 3.58 15.24 16.98
C ILE A 43 3.09 13.82 17.29
N GLU A 44 2.07 13.71 18.15
CA GLU A 44 1.36 12.46 18.40
C GLU A 44 0.24 12.25 17.38
N GLY A 45 0.34 11.19 16.56
CA GLY A 45 -0.74 10.75 15.69
C GLY A 45 -1.64 9.71 16.35
N ARG A 46 -2.96 9.92 16.30
CA ARG A 46 -3.96 8.92 16.74
C ARG A 46 -4.68 8.31 15.55
N VAL A 47 -4.98 7.02 15.64
CA VAL A 47 -5.56 6.21 14.56
C VAL A 47 -6.84 5.50 15.03
N PRO A 48 -7.99 6.20 15.11
CA PRO A 48 -9.23 5.65 15.67
C PRO A 48 -9.73 4.37 14.99
N PHE A 49 -9.43 4.19 13.70
CA PHE A 49 -9.75 2.95 12.97
C PHE A 49 -9.00 1.70 13.46
N LEU A 50 -7.96 1.88 14.28
CA LEU A 50 -7.21 0.80 14.92
C LEU A 50 -7.47 0.70 16.43
N ASP A 51 -8.48 1.43 16.94
CA ASP A 51 -8.97 1.18 18.29
C ASP A 51 -9.46 -0.26 18.42
N LYS A 52 -9.24 -0.88 19.59
CA LYS A 52 -9.54 -2.30 19.81
C LYS A 52 -11.04 -2.58 19.72
N GLU A 53 -11.86 -1.75 20.36
CA GLU A 53 -13.31 -1.91 20.36
C GLU A 53 -13.88 -1.67 18.96
N PHE A 54 -13.34 -0.68 18.25
CA PHE A 54 -13.70 -0.46 16.85
C PHE A 54 -13.32 -1.64 15.96
N ILE A 55 -12.10 -2.19 16.11
CA ILE A 55 -11.65 -3.38 15.34
C ILE A 55 -12.58 -4.55 15.61
N ASP A 56 -12.95 -4.82 16.86
CA ASP A 56 -13.82 -5.94 17.22
C ASP A 56 -15.18 -5.84 16.51
N VAL A 57 -15.79 -4.66 16.49
CA VAL A 57 -17.02 -4.43 15.73
C VAL A 57 -16.77 -4.58 14.23
N ALA A 58 -15.79 -3.85 13.70
CA ALA A 58 -15.52 -3.78 12.28
C ALA A 58 -15.17 -5.16 11.69
N MET A 59 -14.44 -6.00 12.42
CA MET A 59 -14.00 -7.32 11.97
C MET A 59 -15.07 -8.41 12.13
N ASN A 60 -16.06 -8.20 13.00
CA ASN A 60 -17.19 -9.12 13.16
C ASN A 60 -18.35 -8.88 12.19
N ILE A 61 -18.38 -7.74 11.48
CA ILE A 61 -19.30 -7.55 10.33
C ILE A 61 -19.06 -8.65 9.29
N ASN A 62 -20.15 -9.20 8.75
CA ASN A 62 -20.12 -10.22 7.70
C ASN A 62 -19.25 -9.76 6.53
N PRO A 63 -18.19 -10.50 6.16
CA PRO A 63 -17.30 -10.08 5.09
C PRO A 63 -18.00 -9.95 3.73
N GLU A 64 -19.13 -10.65 3.50
CA GLU A 64 -19.95 -10.48 2.29
C GLU A 64 -20.47 -9.05 2.12
N ASP A 65 -20.78 -8.35 3.23
CA ASP A 65 -21.23 -6.96 3.18
C ASP A 65 -20.09 -5.99 2.84
N LYS A 66 -18.84 -6.40 3.12
CA LYS A 66 -17.63 -5.62 2.82
C LYS A 66 -17.13 -5.83 1.39
N MET A 67 -17.59 -6.88 0.71
CA MET A 67 -17.23 -7.16 -0.67
C MET A 67 -17.77 -6.09 -1.62
N ILE A 68 -17.01 -5.86 -2.70
CA ILE A 68 -17.29 -4.83 -3.68
C ILE A 68 -18.04 -5.47 -4.84
N LYS A 69 -19.36 -5.58 -4.69
CA LYS A 69 -20.26 -6.24 -5.64
C LYS A 69 -21.59 -5.46 -5.78
N ASN A 70 -22.34 -5.75 -6.84
CA ASN A 70 -23.70 -5.22 -7.04
C ASN A 70 -23.78 -3.68 -7.04
N GLY A 71 -22.85 -3.01 -7.72
CA GLY A 71 -22.80 -1.54 -7.78
C GLY A 71 -22.27 -0.85 -6.52
N ARG A 72 -21.90 -1.61 -5.47
CA ARG A 72 -21.19 -1.08 -4.30
C ARG A 72 -19.74 -0.73 -4.67
N ILE A 73 -19.21 0.33 -4.08
CA ILE A 73 -17.79 0.71 -4.17
C ILE A 73 -17.03 0.30 -2.91
N GLU A 74 -15.70 0.46 -2.91
CA GLU A 74 -14.87 0.12 -1.77
C GLU A 74 -15.34 0.80 -0.47
N LYS A 75 -15.32 0.05 0.62
CA LYS A 75 -15.76 0.51 1.96
C LYS A 75 -17.24 0.95 2.01
N TRP A 76 -18.11 0.40 1.16
CA TRP A 76 -19.54 0.75 1.11
C TRP A 76 -20.23 0.79 2.48
N VAL A 77 -20.05 -0.24 3.33
CA VAL A 77 -20.64 -0.29 4.69
C VAL A 77 -20.23 0.91 5.54
N LEU A 78 -18.97 1.34 5.43
CA LEU A 78 -18.48 2.53 6.14
C LEU A 78 -19.10 3.80 5.57
N ARG A 79 -19.25 3.89 4.24
CA ARG A 79 -19.87 5.06 3.60
C ARG A 79 -21.33 5.19 4.02
N GLU A 80 -22.10 4.12 3.96
CA GLU A 80 -23.49 4.11 4.44
C GLU A 80 -23.64 4.54 5.90
N ALA A 81 -22.75 4.06 6.78
CA ALA A 81 -22.79 4.41 8.20
C ALA A 81 -22.56 5.91 8.48
N PHE A 82 -21.94 6.64 7.56
CA PHE A 82 -21.58 8.06 7.70
C PHE A 82 -22.27 8.95 6.66
N LYS A 83 -23.33 8.46 5.99
CA LYS A 83 -23.94 9.19 4.86
C LYS A 83 -24.52 10.55 5.22
N ASP A 84 -24.95 10.73 6.47
CA ASP A 84 -25.53 11.98 6.95
C ASP A 84 -24.46 12.97 7.47
N TYR A 85 -23.17 12.59 7.48
CA TYR A 85 -22.07 13.41 8.00
C TYR A 85 -21.28 14.16 6.93
N LEU A 86 -21.30 13.68 5.67
CA LEU A 86 -20.42 14.17 4.61
C LEU A 86 -21.21 14.47 3.33
N PRO A 87 -20.79 15.47 2.52
CA PRO A 87 -21.37 15.69 1.20
C PRO A 87 -21.25 14.45 0.30
N GLU A 88 -22.25 14.23 -0.55
CA GLU A 88 -22.32 13.09 -1.46
C GLU A 88 -21.05 12.95 -2.34
N SER A 89 -20.50 14.08 -2.79
CA SER A 89 -19.28 14.14 -3.59
C SER A 89 -18.03 13.61 -2.88
N VAL A 90 -17.97 13.70 -1.56
CA VAL A 90 -16.90 13.13 -0.72
C VAL A 90 -17.24 11.69 -0.37
N LEU A 91 -18.49 11.45 0.01
CA LEU A 91 -19.00 10.16 0.48
C LEU A 91 -18.89 9.05 -0.56
N TRP A 92 -19.06 9.37 -1.84
CA TRP A 92 -18.99 8.40 -2.95
C TRP A 92 -17.78 8.62 -3.86
N ARG A 93 -16.82 9.45 -3.43
CA ARG A 93 -15.56 9.61 -4.14
C ARG A 93 -14.84 8.27 -4.24
N GLN A 94 -14.51 7.87 -5.46
CA GLN A 94 -13.72 6.68 -5.71
C GLN A 94 -12.30 6.86 -5.18
N LYS A 95 -11.69 5.77 -4.73
CA LYS A 95 -10.32 5.79 -4.26
C LYS A 95 -9.35 6.14 -5.39
N GLU A 96 -8.65 7.26 -5.22
CA GLU A 96 -7.42 7.57 -5.95
C GLU A 96 -6.20 7.09 -5.15
N GLN A 97 -5.10 6.83 -5.85
CA GLN A 97 -3.82 6.45 -5.25
C GLN A 97 -3.11 7.68 -4.69
N PHE A 98 -2.40 7.50 -3.57
CA PHE A 98 -1.81 8.62 -2.82
C PHE A 98 -0.79 9.41 -3.63
N SER A 99 -0.02 8.75 -4.51
CA SER A 99 0.95 9.42 -5.36
C SER A 99 0.34 10.41 -6.33
N ASP A 100 -0.84 10.09 -6.86
CA ASP A 100 -1.56 10.94 -7.81
C ASP A 100 -2.27 12.08 -7.06
N GLY A 101 -2.72 11.81 -5.83
CA GLY A 101 -3.35 12.80 -4.95
C GLY A 101 -2.39 13.83 -4.32
N VAL A 102 -1.09 13.53 -4.22
CA VAL A 102 -0.06 14.48 -3.73
C VAL A 102 0.48 15.35 -4.87
N GLY A 103 0.41 14.87 -6.11
CA GLY A 103 0.77 15.60 -7.32
C GLY A 103 1.54 14.71 -8.29
N TYR A 104 1.07 14.65 -9.55
CA TYR A 104 1.63 13.78 -10.59
C TYR A 104 3.14 13.93 -10.78
N SER A 105 3.68 15.14 -10.64
CA SER A 105 5.11 15.43 -10.82
C SER A 105 6.01 14.87 -9.73
N TRP A 106 5.47 14.44 -8.58
CA TRP A 106 6.30 13.99 -7.45
C TRP A 106 7.03 12.68 -7.76
N ILE A 107 6.32 11.66 -8.26
CA ILE A 107 6.93 10.38 -8.64
C ILE A 107 7.93 10.59 -9.78
N ASP A 108 7.58 11.40 -10.77
CA ASP A 108 8.42 11.59 -11.95
C ASP A 108 9.73 12.30 -11.56
N SER A 109 9.65 13.32 -10.71
CA SER A 109 10.84 14.00 -10.17
C SER A 109 11.73 13.06 -9.36
N LEU A 110 11.14 12.13 -8.61
CA LEU A 110 11.87 11.13 -7.83
C LEU A 110 12.59 10.13 -8.74
N LYS A 111 11.93 9.64 -9.80
CA LYS A 111 12.56 8.78 -10.81
C LYS A 111 13.70 9.50 -11.53
N ASP A 112 13.54 10.77 -11.85
CA ASP A 112 14.57 11.58 -12.49
C ASP A 112 15.80 11.78 -11.58
N LEU A 113 15.58 12.07 -10.30
CA LEU A 113 16.64 12.17 -9.30
C LEU A 113 17.40 10.84 -9.19
N VAL A 114 16.68 9.76 -8.93
CA VAL A 114 17.23 8.43 -8.75
C VAL A 114 18.02 7.96 -9.98
N SER A 115 17.53 8.28 -11.19
CA SER A 115 18.22 7.90 -12.44
C SER A 115 19.57 8.61 -12.61
N LYS A 116 19.76 9.77 -11.98
CA LYS A 116 21.03 10.52 -11.96
C LYS A 116 21.97 10.01 -10.86
N GLU A 117 21.42 9.61 -9.72
CA GLU A 117 22.18 9.18 -8.54
C GLU A 117 22.62 7.71 -8.59
N VAL A 118 21.88 6.86 -9.31
CA VAL A 118 22.16 5.42 -9.40
C VAL A 118 22.43 5.01 -10.84
N SER A 119 23.67 4.61 -11.11
CA SER A 119 24.06 4.08 -12.42
C SER A 119 23.59 2.64 -12.61
N ASP A 120 23.51 2.18 -13.88
CA ASP A 120 23.21 0.77 -14.18
C ASP A 120 24.26 -0.17 -13.59
N HIS A 121 25.52 0.25 -13.58
CA HIS A 121 26.62 -0.47 -12.95
C HIS A 121 26.43 -0.67 -11.43
N ASN A 122 25.84 0.31 -10.73
CA ASN A 122 25.49 0.15 -9.32
C ASN A 122 24.45 -0.94 -9.13
N LEU A 123 23.40 -0.94 -9.98
CA LEU A 123 22.33 -1.93 -9.91
C LEU A 123 22.83 -3.34 -10.26
N GLU A 124 23.70 -3.48 -11.26
CA GLU A 124 24.34 -4.76 -11.63
C GLU A 124 25.15 -5.36 -10.47
N ASN A 125 25.79 -4.52 -9.65
CA ASN A 125 26.57 -4.97 -8.49
C ASN A 125 25.75 -4.99 -7.18
N ALA A 126 24.46 -4.70 -7.22
CA ALA A 126 23.64 -4.56 -6.02
C ALA A 126 23.62 -5.80 -5.15
N SER A 127 23.65 -7.01 -5.73
CA SER A 127 23.66 -8.27 -4.97
C SER A 127 24.96 -8.50 -4.19
N LYS A 128 26.08 -7.94 -4.66
CA LYS A 128 27.38 -8.02 -3.97
C LYS A 128 27.45 -7.05 -2.80
N ILE A 129 26.86 -5.85 -2.97
CA ILE A 129 26.89 -4.77 -1.97
C ILE A 129 25.78 -4.97 -0.92
N TYR A 130 24.60 -5.39 -1.36
CA TYR A 130 23.39 -5.59 -0.56
C TYR A 130 22.84 -7.01 -0.73
N PRO A 131 23.50 -8.03 -0.16
CA PRO A 131 23.10 -9.43 -0.32
C PRO A 131 21.75 -9.74 0.36
N ILE A 132 21.43 -9.05 1.45
CA ILE A 132 20.13 -9.17 2.14
C ILE A 132 19.15 -8.21 1.47
N ASN A 133 17.99 -8.70 1.01
CA ASN A 133 16.95 -7.89 0.36
C ASN A 133 17.52 -7.01 -0.76
N THR A 134 18.17 -7.63 -1.74
CA THR A 134 18.84 -6.93 -2.85
C THR A 134 17.86 -6.02 -3.60
N PRO A 135 18.17 -4.72 -3.78
CA PRO A 135 17.36 -3.81 -4.59
C PRO A 135 17.18 -4.29 -6.03
N ARG A 136 15.96 -4.19 -6.55
CA ARG A 136 15.58 -4.68 -7.89
C ARG A 136 15.51 -3.58 -8.94
N ASN A 137 15.51 -2.32 -8.51
CA ASN A 137 15.49 -1.15 -9.38
C ASN A 137 16.31 -0.01 -8.74
N LYS A 138 16.55 1.04 -9.51
CA LYS A 138 17.35 2.19 -9.07
C LYS A 138 16.76 2.89 -7.85
N GLU A 139 15.43 2.96 -7.74
CA GLU A 139 14.74 3.64 -6.65
C GLU A 139 14.94 2.89 -5.32
N GLU A 140 14.72 1.58 -5.32
CA GLU A 140 15.05 0.72 -4.19
C GLU A 140 16.53 0.81 -3.82
N TYR A 141 17.43 0.89 -4.81
CA TYR A 141 18.86 1.00 -4.56
C TYR A 141 19.19 2.32 -3.86
N TYR A 142 18.60 3.42 -4.32
CA TYR A 142 18.77 4.73 -3.72
C TYR A 142 18.27 4.78 -2.27
N TYR A 143 17.08 4.24 -1.98
CA TYR A 143 16.60 4.15 -0.61
C TYR A 143 17.46 3.23 0.26
N ARG A 144 17.92 2.10 -0.32
CA ARG A 144 18.78 1.16 0.38
C ARG A 144 20.13 1.77 0.73
N SER A 145 20.72 2.58 -0.14
CA SER A 145 22.00 3.25 0.15
C SER A 145 21.87 4.23 1.31
N ILE A 146 20.80 5.03 1.33
CA ILE A 146 20.49 5.94 2.45
C ILE A 146 20.26 5.16 3.74
N PHE A 147 19.43 4.10 3.68
CA PHE A 147 19.16 3.26 4.85
C PHE A 147 20.45 2.64 5.41
N ASN A 148 21.30 2.07 4.55
CA ASN A 148 22.55 1.44 4.95
C ASN A 148 23.56 2.45 5.54
N ASN A 149 23.56 3.69 5.05
CA ASN A 149 24.40 4.75 5.61
C ASN A 149 24.02 5.09 7.06
N HIS A 150 22.73 5.05 7.40
CA HIS A 150 22.27 5.27 8.78
C HIS A 150 22.30 4.00 9.64
N PHE A 151 22.06 2.83 9.04
CA PHE A 151 21.90 1.55 9.71
C PHE A 151 22.70 0.44 9.00
N PRO A 152 24.03 0.42 9.16
CA PRO A 152 24.94 -0.40 8.32
C PRO A 152 24.99 -1.89 8.68
N SER A 153 24.07 -2.39 9.51
CA SER A 153 24.10 -3.77 10.00
C SER A 153 23.14 -4.70 9.24
N ASP A 154 23.53 -5.96 9.09
CA ASP A 154 22.67 -7.00 8.52
C ASP A 154 21.36 -7.15 9.29
N ALA A 155 21.41 -7.04 10.62
CA ALA A 155 20.22 -7.08 11.47
C ALA A 155 19.24 -5.94 11.14
N SER A 156 19.76 -4.74 10.85
CA SER A 156 18.94 -3.61 10.41
C SER A 156 18.30 -3.88 9.04
N ALA A 157 19.06 -4.42 8.08
CA ALA A 157 18.54 -4.77 6.76
C ALA A 157 17.44 -5.86 6.85
N MET A 158 17.61 -6.85 7.72
CA MET A 158 16.62 -7.92 7.96
C MET A 158 15.33 -7.42 8.64
N SER A 159 15.38 -6.26 9.31
CA SER A 159 14.17 -5.67 9.93
C SER A 159 13.18 -5.09 8.92
N VAL A 160 13.61 -4.89 7.66
CA VAL A 160 12.78 -4.36 6.59
C VAL A 160 12.21 -5.54 5.79
N PRO A 161 10.88 -5.76 5.78
CA PRO A 161 10.29 -6.86 5.03
C PRO A 161 10.45 -6.63 3.53
N SER A 162 10.97 -7.64 2.81
CA SER A 162 11.03 -7.66 1.35
C SER A 162 10.21 -8.84 0.84
N VAL A 163 8.95 -8.57 0.51
CA VAL A 163 8.01 -9.56 -0.01
C VAL A 163 7.36 -9.04 -1.28
N PRO A 164 7.03 -9.91 -2.25
CA PRO A 164 6.26 -9.51 -3.42
C PRO A 164 4.95 -8.81 -3.02
N SER A 165 4.64 -7.70 -3.67
CA SER A 165 3.44 -6.89 -3.41
C SER A 165 3.12 -6.04 -4.63
N VAL A 166 1.83 -5.86 -4.92
CA VAL A 166 1.31 -4.90 -5.90
C VAL A 166 0.29 -4.02 -5.19
N ALA A 167 0.42 -2.69 -5.29
CA ALA A 167 -0.53 -1.75 -4.67
C ALA A 167 -0.84 -2.06 -3.18
N CYS A 168 0.19 -2.41 -2.41
CA CYS A 168 0.10 -2.81 -0.99
C CYS A 168 -0.63 -4.15 -0.72
N SER A 169 -0.80 -5.02 -1.72
CA SER A 169 -1.33 -6.38 -1.54
C SER A 169 -0.35 -7.28 -0.80
N THR A 170 -0.86 -8.33 -0.15
CA THR A 170 0.01 -9.44 0.28
C THR A 170 0.29 -10.38 -0.90
N PRO A 171 1.33 -11.25 -0.79
CA PRO A 171 1.56 -12.29 -1.79
C PRO A 171 0.34 -13.15 -2.09
N GLN A 172 -0.51 -13.43 -1.10
CA GLN A 172 -1.74 -14.21 -1.27
C GLN A 172 -2.74 -13.50 -2.18
N ALA A 173 -2.86 -12.18 -2.07
CA ALA A 173 -3.75 -11.40 -2.92
C ALA A 173 -3.24 -11.25 -4.38
N LEU A 174 -1.96 -11.53 -4.65
CA LEU A 174 -1.44 -11.63 -6.01
C LEU A 174 -1.99 -12.85 -6.76
N GLU A 175 -2.43 -13.89 -6.04
CA GLU A 175 -3.02 -15.08 -6.63
C GLU A 175 -4.46 -14.88 -7.11
N TRP A 176 -5.10 -13.77 -6.74
CA TRP A 176 -6.49 -13.49 -7.08
C TRP A 176 -6.71 -13.06 -8.53
N ASP A 177 -5.67 -12.56 -9.20
CA ASP A 177 -5.75 -12.12 -10.60
C ASP A 177 -4.41 -12.39 -11.29
N GLU A 178 -4.43 -13.08 -12.43
CA GLU A 178 -3.22 -13.37 -13.20
C GLU A 178 -2.48 -12.11 -13.63
N ALA A 179 -3.19 -10.99 -13.83
CA ALA A 179 -2.60 -9.69 -14.15
C ALA A 179 -1.67 -9.20 -13.02
N PHE A 180 -1.92 -9.59 -11.76
CA PHE A 180 -1.07 -9.21 -10.63
C PHE A 180 0.22 -10.02 -10.52
N LYS A 181 0.27 -11.24 -11.07
CA LYS A 181 1.44 -12.14 -10.96
C LYS A 181 2.69 -11.62 -11.68
N ASN A 182 2.50 -10.81 -12.72
CA ASN A 182 3.59 -10.32 -13.57
C ASN A 182 3.85 -8.81 -13.46
N MET A 183 3.20 -8.13 -12.52
CA MET A 183 3.33 -6.68 -12.34
C MET A 183 4.21 -6.34 -11.14
N ASN A 184 5.26 -5.56 -11.38
CA ASN A 184 6.07 -4.94 -10.32
C ASN A 184 5.83 -3.42 -10.34
N ASP A 185 4.57 -3.02 -10.15
CA ASP A 185 4.17 -1.61 -10.09
C ASP A 185 3.80 -1.22 -8.65
N PRO A 186 4.67 -0.46 -7.94
CA PRO A 186 4.39 0.01 -6.59
C PRO A 186 3.34 1.12 -6.58
N SER A 187 3.10 1.80 -7.70
CA SER A 187 2.12 2.89 -7.77
C SER A 187 0.70 2.35 -7.64
N GLY A 188 0.41 1.23 -8.32
CA GLY A 188 -0.92 0.64 -8.45
C GLY A 188 -1.70 1.16 -9.67
N ARG A 189 -1.11 2.05 -10.47
CA ARG A 189 -1.69 2.58 -11.72
C ARG A 189 -2.00 1.47 -12.72
N SER A 190 -1.32 0.33 -12.56
CA SER A 190 -1.57 -0.91 -13.28
C SER A 190 -2.96 -1.51 -13.08
N ILE A 191 -3.71 -1.13 -12.03
CA ILE A 191 -5.11 -1.51 -11.85
C ILE A 191 -6.01 -0.56 -12.67
N SER A 192 -5.75 -0.48 -13.97
CA SER A 192 -6.59 0.21 -14.94
C SER A 192 -7.89 -0.59 -15.16
N ASN A 193 -9.00 0.09 -15.45
CA ASN A 193 -10.36 -0.46 -15.67
C ASN A 193 -11.27 -0.68 -14.45
N ILE A 194 -10.89 -0.27 -13.23
CA ILE A 194 -11.83 -0.24 -12.08
C ILE A 194 -12.60 1.09 -12.01
N HIS A 195 -12.04 2.17 -12.56
CA HIS A 195 -12.66 3.49 -12.56
C HIS A 195 -13.43 3.74 -13.86
N ASN A 196 -14.71 4.12 -13.76
CA ASN A 196 -15.52 4.57 -14.91
C ASN A 196 -15.05 5.92 -15.48
N LYS A 197 -14.23 6.66 -14.71
CA LYS A 197 -13.50 7.86 -15.12
C LYS A 197 -12.00 7.60 -14.96
N SER A 198 -11.46 6.69 -15.76
CA SER A 198 -10.01 6.55 -15.86
C SER A 198 -9.49 7.60 -16.83
N TYR A 199 -8.80 8.62 -16.29
CA TYR A 199 -7.87 9.52 -16.97
C TYR A 199 -8.34 10.02 -18.37
N GLU A 200 -9.10 11.13 -18.38
CA GLU A 200 -9.05 12.10 -19.50
C GLU A 200 -7.87 13.05 -19.29
#